data_AF-A0A3D3B1A6-F1
#
_entry.id   AF-A0A3D3B1A6-F1
#
_cell.length_a   1.000
_cell.length_b   1.000
_cell.length_c   1.000
_cell.angle_alpha   90.00
_cell.angle_beta   90.00
_cell.angle_gamma   90.00
#
_symmetry.space_group_name_H-M   'P 1'
#
loop_
_entity.id
_entity.type
_entity.pdbx_description
1 polymer ?
#
loop_
_entity_poly.entity_id
_entity_poly.type
_entity_poly.pdbx_seq_one_letter_code
_entity_poly.pdbx_strand_id
1 'polypeptide(L)'
;MDKIGADFFLSVQMVKDRLGAKPIVIQLPLGVESSFVGIIDLVRMKAVVWNDEALGAEFHDEEIPAGLLDQAKEYRDRLVELASEVDEAATEAYLEGKVPDEAQLKALIRKGTVSNFFVPILCGSAFKNK
;
A
#
# COMPACT_ATOMS: atom_id res chain seq x y z
N MET A 1 1.77 1.65 13.81
CA MET A 1 1.07 0.34 13.77
C MET A 1 1.30 -0.54 14.99
N ASP A 2 2.21 -0.18 15.92
CA ASP A 2 2.63 -0.99 17.08
C ASP A 2 1.85 -0.75 18.39
N LYS A 3 0.84 0.13 18.37
CA LYS A 3 0.10 0.55 19.57
C LYS A 3 -1.23 -0.17 19.69
N ILE A 4 -1.70 -0.36 20.92
CA ILE A 4 -3.03 -0.91 21.21
C ILE A 4 -4.10 -0.05 20.52
N GLY A 5 -5.03 -0.71 19.82
CA GLY A 5 -6.07 -0.07 19.02
C GLY A 5 -5.60 0.43 17.65
N ALA A 6 -4.43 -0.02 17.16
CA ALA A 6 -3.97 0.33 15.82
C ALA A 6 -4.90 -0.27 14.75
N ASP A 7 -5.65 0.61 14.07
CA ASP A 7 -6.53 0.25 12.96
C ASP A 7 -6.17 1.07 11.72
N PHE A 8 -5.53 0.38 10.76
CA PHE A 8 -5.12 0.96 9.49
C PHE A 8 -6.32 1.35 8.62
N PHE A 9 -7.34 0.49 8.54
CA PHE A 9 -8.48 0.68 7.65
C PHE A 9 -9.39 1.80 8.15
N LEU A 10 -9.58 1.92 9.46
CA LEU A 10 -10.26 3.06 10.06
C LEU A 10 -9.52 4.37 9.74
N SER A 11 -8.19 4.37 9.82
CA SER A 11 -7.38 5.55 9.50
C SER A 11 -7.53 5.97 8.03
N VAL A 12 -7.49 5.01 7.10
CA VAL A 12 -7.76 5.24 5.67
C VAL A 12 -9.15 5.83 5.46
N GLN A 13 -10.16 5.27 6.12
CA GLN A 13 -11.54 5.76 6.02
C GLN A 13 -11.69 7.18 6.55
N MET A 14 -11.03 7.50 7.68
CA MET A 14 -11.04 8.85 8.23
C MET A 14 -10.37 9.89 7.32
N VAL A 15 -9.31 9.52 6.59
CA VAL A 15 -8.69 10.39 5.58
C VAL A 15 -9.71 10.77 4.52
N LYS A 16 -10.51 9.81 4.05
CA LYS A 16 -11.58 10.06 3.09
C LYS A 16 -12.69 10.94 3.69
N ASP A 17 -13.25 10.54 4.84
CA ASP A 17 -14.47 11.15 5.36
C ASP A 17 -14.23 12.53 5.99
N ARG A 18 -13.07 12.74 6.63
CA ARG A 18 -12.80 13.97 7.37
C ARG A 18 -12.03 15.00 6.57
N LEU A 19 -11.15 14.56 5.67
CA LEU A 19 -10.33 15.47 4.86
C LEU A 19 -10.87 15.64 3.45
N GLY A 20 -11.83 14.81 3.03
CA GLY A 20 -12.33 14.80 1.64
C GLY A 20 -11.26 14.38 0.63
N ALA A 21 -10.16 13.78 1.09
CA ALA A 21 -9.08 13.33 0.23
C ALA A 21 -9.43 12.01 -0.47
N LYS A 22 -8.76 11.73 -1.59
CA LYS A 22 -8.83 10.46 -2.31
C LYS A 22 -7.63 9.59 -1.90
N PRO A 23 -7.72 8.75 -0.86
CA PRO A 23 -6.59 7.89 -0.47
C PRO A 23 -6.35 6.81 -1.53
N ILE A 24 -5.09 6.52 -1.81
CA ILE A 24 -4.67 5.33 -2.57
C ILE A 24 -3.75 4.48 -1.70
N VAL A 25 -4.22 3.30 -1.32
CA VAL A 25 -3.46 2.41 -0.43
C VAL A 25 -2.39 1.69 -1.26
N ILE A 26 -1.12 1.94 -0.93
CA ILE A 26 0.02 1.28 -1.61
C ILE A 26 0.72 0.24 -0.73
N GLN A 27 0.36 0.20 0.56
CA GLN A 27 0.86 -0.78 1.53
C GLN A 27 -0.26 -1.25 2.44
N LEU A 28 -0.21 -2.51 2.86
CA LEU A 28 -1.01 -3.03 3.97
C LEU A 28 -0.09 -3.38 5.15
N PRO A 29 -0.58 -3.30 6.40
CA PRO A 29 0.22 -3.73 7.54
C PRO A 29 0.33 -5.27 7.60
N LEU A 30 1.51 -5.77 7.95
CA LEU A 30 1.73 -7.18 8.27
C LEU A 30 1.72 -7.34 9.79
N GLY A 31 0.56 -7.76 10.30
CA GLY A 31 0.26 -7.77 11.73
C GLY A 31 -0.17 -6.40 12.26
N VAL A 32 -0.56 -6.34 13.52
CA VAL A 32 -0.95 -5.10 14.22
C VAL A 32 -0.50 -5.14 15.68
N GLU A 33 -0.38 -3.98 16.30
CA GLU A 33 0.03 -3.86 17.70
C GLU A 33 1.36 -4.58 17.97
N SER A 34 1.42 -5.46 18.97
CA SER A 34 2.61 -6.28 19.27
C SER A 34 2.96 -7.30 18.19
N SER A 35 2.03 -7.64 17.28
CA SER A 35 2.26 -8.57 16.17
C SER A 35 2.72 -7.87 14.88
N PHE A 36 2.85 -6.54 14.88
CA PHE A 36 3.33 -5.80 13.72
C PHE A 36 4.82 -6.10 13.45
N VAL A 37 5.08 -6.76 12.32
CA VAL A 37 6.42 -7.18 11.89
C VAL A 37 6.88 -6.55 10.58
N GLY A 38 5.96 -5.91 9.85
CA GLY A 38 6.30 -5.15 8.66
C GLY A 38 5.10 -4.79 7.80
N ILE A 39 5.28 -4.77 6.48
CA ILE A 39 4.25 -4.33 5.53
C ILE A 39 4.12 -5.29 4.37
N ILE A 40 2.99 -5.23 3.67
CA ILE A 40 2.80 -5.79 2.35
C ILE A 40 2.95 -4.65 1.36
N ASP A 41 3.96 -4.72 0.51
CA ASP A 41 4.15 -3.81 -0.62
C ASP A 41 3.22 -4.26 -1.75
N LEU A 42 2.13 -3.51 -1.97
CA LEU A 42 1.17 -3.82 -3.01
C LEU A 42 1.73 -3.54 -4.39
N VAL A 43 2.74 -2.67 -4.54
CA VAL A 43 3.36 -2.35 -5.84
C VAL A 43 4.18 -3.54 -6.35
N ARG A 44 4.94 -4.17 -5.45
CA ARG A 44 5.77 -5.36 -5.73
C ARG A 44 5.04 -6.70 -5.50
N MET A 45 3.90 -6.68 -4.82
CA MET A 45 3.18 -7.86 -4.33
C MET A 45 4.10 -8.78 -3.47
N LYS A 46 4.77 -8.16 -2.49
CA LYS A 46 5.69 -8.84 -1.56
C LYS A 46 5.43 -8.41 -0.12
N ALA A 47 5.63 -9.33 0.82
CA ALA A 47 5.74 -8.97 2.23
C ALA A 47 7.16 -8.45 2.48
N VAL A 48 7.29 -7.38 3.24
CA VAL A 48 8.57 -6.81 3.70
C VAL A 48 8.58 -6.95 5.22
N VAL A 49 9.50 -7.76 5.72
CA VAL A 49 9.62 -8.07 7.15
C VAL A 49 10.91 -7.46 7.67
N TRP A 50 10.83 -6.72 8.77
CA TRP A 50 12.02 -6.19 9.44
C TRP A 50 12.54 -7.15 10.50
N ASN A 51 13.86 -7.25 10.59
CA ASN A 51 14.51 -7.98 11.66
C ASN A 51 14.65 -7.09 12.91
N ASP A 52 13.96 -7.47 13.99
CA ASP A 52 13.93 -6.74 15.27
C ASP A 52 15.31 -6.53 15.88
N GLU A 53 16.27 -7.41 15.60
CA GLU A 53 17.63 -7.35 16.15
C GLU A 53 18.48 -6.22 15.53
N ALA A 54 18.09 -5.74 14.34
CA ALA A 54 18.87 -4.78 13.55
C ALA A 54 18.37 -3.32 13.66
N LEU A 55 17.43 -3.00 14.57
CA LEU A 55 16.84 -1.66 14.72
C LEU A 55 16.30 -1.08 13.40
N GLY A 56 15.78 -1.93 12.51
CA GLY A 56 15.24 -1.53 11.21
C GLY A 56 16.27 -1.42 10.08
N ALA A 57 17.56 -1.67 10.35
CA ALA A 57 18.62 -1.62 9.34
C ALA A 57 18.58 -2.81 8.37
N GLU A 58 17.99 -3.93 8.78
CA GLU A 58 17.84 -5.13 7.96
C GLU A 58 16.36 -5.50 7.79
N PHE A 59 15.97 -5.71 6.54
CA PHE A 59 14.68 -6.26 6.15
C PHE A 59 14.90 -7.20 4.98
N HIS A 60 13.94 -8.09 4.76
CA HIS A 60 13.92 -8.98 3.60
C HIS A 60 12.52 -9.09 3.03
N ASP A 61 12.47 -9.38 1.73
CA ASP A 61 11.22 -9.63 1.02
C ASP A 61 10.84 -11.11 1.19
N GLU A 62 9.56 -11.36 1.47
CA GLU A 62 8.95 -12.69 1.54
C GLU A 62 7.68 -12.76 0.65
N GLU A 63 7.15 -13.97 0.50
CA GLU A 63 5.81 -14.15 -0.07
C GLU A 63 4.74 -13.63 0.90
N ILE A 64 3.67 -13.09 0.35
CA ILE A 64 2.54 -12.62 1.16
C ILE A 64 1.90 -13.85 1.83
N PRO A 65 1.71 -13.86 3.17
CA PRO A 65 1.10 -14.98 3.86
C PRO A 65 -0.28 -15.33 3.28
N ALA A 66 -0.59 -16.62 3.18
CA ALA A 66 -1.81 -17.10 2.52
C ALA A 66 -3.10 -16.45 3.05
N GLY A 67 -3.20 -16.21 4.37
CA GLY A 67 -4.35 -15.57 4.98
C GLY A 67 -4.53 -14.07 4.64
N LEU A 68 -3.51 -13.42 4.08
CA LEU A 68 -3.54 -12.01 3.67
C LEU A 68 -3.50 -11.84 2.15
N LEU A 69 -3.27 -12.91 1.40
CA LEU A 69 -3.07 -12.85 -0.05
C LEU A 69 -4.31 -12.32 -0.78
N ASP A 70 -5.51 -12.77 -0.40
CA ASP A 70 -6.75 -12.32 -1.05
C ASP A 70 -7.04 -10.85 -0.77
N GLN A 71 -6.80 -10.39 0.46
CA GLN A 71 -6.90 -8.98 0.81
C GLN A 71 -5.86 -8.14 0.04
N ALA A 72 -4.63 -8.63 -0.08
CA ALA A 72 -3.59 -7.93 -0.84
C ALA A 72 -3.96 -7.82 -2.33
N LYS A 73 -4.54 -8.86 -2.93
CA LYS A 73 -5.05 -8.82 -4.31
C LYS A 73 -6.19 -7.80 -4.46
N GLU A 74 -7.17 -7.83 -3.55
CA GLU A 74 -8.28 -6.87 -3.57
C GLU A 74 -7.77 -5.42 -3.52
N TYR A 75 -6.85 -5.11 -2.62
CA TYR A 75 -6.27 -3.78 -2.51
C TYR A 75 -5.33 -3.44 -3.68
N ARG A 76 -4.66 -4.43 -4.26
CA ARG A 76 -3.87 -4.26 -5.49
C ARG A 76 -4.76 -3.87 -6.67
N ASP A 77 -5.91 -4.52 -6.83
CA ASP A 77 -6.84 -4.22 -7.91
C ASP A 77 -7.36 -2.79 -7.79
N ARG A 78 -7.78 -2.39 -6.58
CA ARG A 78 -8.17 -1.00 -6.28
C ARG A 78 -7.04 0.00 -6.54
N LEU A 79 -5.80 -0.34 -6.18
CA LEU A 79 -4.61 0.46 -6.44
C LEU A 79 -4.39 0.64 -7.95
N VAL A 80 -4.46 -0.44 -8.73
CA VAL A 80 -4.25 -0.40 -10.18
C VAL A 80 -5.34 0.39 -10.88
N GLU A 81 -6.60 0.16 -10.51
CA GLU A 81 -7.75 0.88 -11.06
C GLU A 81 -7.59 2.38 -10.83
N LEU A 82 -7.41 2.80 -9.57
CA LEU A 82 -7.29 4.21 -9.22
C LEU A 82 -6.01 4.86 -9.79
N ALA A 83 -4.90 4.14 -9.83
CA ALA A 83 -3.66 4.65 -10.42
C ALA A 83 -3.82 4.88 -11.93
N SER A 84 -4.59 4.06 -12.64
CA SER A 84 -4.78 4.18 -14.08
C SER A 84 -5.61 5.40 -14.47
N GLU A 85 -6.55 5.84 -13.62
CA GLU A 85 -7.40 7.02 -13.85
C GLU A 85 -6.63 8.36 -14.05
N VAL A 86 -5.34 8.42 -13.68
CA VAL A 86 -4.52 9.64 -13.80
C VAL A 86 -4.07 9.92 -15.23
N ASP A 87 -4.26 8.96 -16.14
CA ASP A 87 -3.81 8.99 -17.52
C ASP A 87 -4.80 8.28 -18.45
N GLU A 88 -5.20 8.94 -19.53
CA GLU A 88 -6.20 8.43 -20.47
C GLU A 88 -5.74 7.12 -21.14
N ALA A 89 -4.49 7.06 -21.60
CA ALA A 89 -3.95 5.86 -22.22
C ALA A 89 -3.82 4.70 -21.22
N ALA A 90 -3.46 4.99 -19.96
CA ALA A 90 -3.45 3.98 -18.91
C ALA A 90 -4.87 3.48 -18.56
N THR A 91 -5.86 4.38 -18.55
CA THR A 91 -7.26 4.03 -18.34
C THR A 91 -7.78 3.10 -19.44
N GLU A 92 -7.53 3.45 -20.70
CA GLU A 92 -7.90 2.60 -21.85
C GLU A 92 -7.22 1.21 -21.77
N ALA A 93 -5.92 1.17 -21.49
CA ALA A 93 -5.19 -0.08 -21.35
C ALA A 93 -5.76 -0.97 -20.24
N TYR A 94 -6.11 -0.38 -19.08
CA TYR A 94 -6.72 -1.10 -17.97
C TYR A 94 -8.09 -1.69 -18.35
N LEU A 95 -8.93 -0.94 -19.07
CA LEU A 95 -10.24 -1.41 -19.55
C LEU A 95 -10.12 -2.56 -20.56
N GLU A 96 -9.01 -2.62 -21.31
CA GLU A 96 -8.66 -3.74 -22.18
C GLU A 96 -8.05 -4.94 -21.41
N GLY A 97 -7.97 -4.88 -20.08
CA GLY A 97 -7.40 -5.92 -19.23
C GLY A 97 -5.87 -5.90 -19.15
N LYS A 98 -5.20 -4.85 -19.63
CA LYS A 98 -3.75 -4.70 -19.53
C LYS A 98 -3.39 -4.05 -18.20
N VAL A 99 -2.86 -4.86 -17.28
CA VAL A 99 -2.40 -4.39 -15.97
C VAL A 99 -1.01 -3.75 -16.12
N PRO A 100 -0.76 -2.55 -15.55
CA PRO A 100 0.56 -1.94 -15.56
C PRO A 100 1.57 -2.77 -14.78
N ASP A 101 2.79 -2.86 -15.31
CA ASP A 101 3.93 -3.43 -14.59
C ASP A 101 4.35 -2.55 -13.40
N GLU A 102 5.35 -2.99 -12.63
CA GLU A 102 5.82 -2.26 -11.45
C GLU A 102 6.31 -0.85 -11.77
N ALA A 103 7.05 -0.67 -12.87
CA ALA A 103 7.64 0.61 -13.25
C ALA A 103 6.55 1.58 -13.74
N GLN A 104 5.63 1.08 -14.55
CA GLN A 104 4.44 1.81 -15.02
C GLN A 104 3.56 2.21 -13.85
N LEU A 105 3.27 1.30 -12.93
CA LEU A 105 2.44 1.60 -11.77
C LEU A 105 3.10 2.66 -10.87
N LYS A 106 4.42 2.59 -10.63
CA LYS A 106 5.17 3.63 -9.92
C LYS A 106 5.07 4.99 -10.63
N ALA A 107 5.14 5.01 -11.96
CA ALA A 107 5.01 6.23 -12.74
C ALA A 107 3.60 6.85 -12.61
N LEU A 108 2.56 6.02 -12.65
CA LEU A 108 1.16 6.45 -12.45
C LEU A 108 0.92 6.98 -11.02
N ILE A 109 1.39 6.26 -10.00
CA ILE A 109 1.33 6.71 -8.60
C ILE A 109 2.04 8.06 -8.46
N ARG A 110 3.25 8.21 -9.01
CA ARG A 110 3.98 9.48 -8.98
C ARG A 110 3.20 10.60 -9.67
N LYS A 111 2.64 10.34 -10.85
CA LYS A 111 1.84 11.32 -11.61
C LYS A 111 0.65 11.80 -10.79
N GLY A 112 -0.15 10.88 -10.25
CA GLY A 112 -1.32 11.21 -9.41
C GLY A 112 -0.98 11.89 -8.10
N THR A 113 0.17 11.55 -7.50
CA THR A 113 0.65 12.20 -6.26
C THR A 113 1.05 13.65 -6.54
N VAL A 114 1.86 13.90 -7.56
CA VAL A 114 2.37 15.23 -7.90
C VAL A 114 1.24 16.17 -8.36
N SER A 115 0.20 15.63 -9.00
CA SER A 115 -0.97 16.39 -9.43
C SER A 115 -2.05 16.53 -8.35
N ASN A 116 -1.85 16.00 -7.14
CA ASN A 116 -2.86 15.91 -6.08
C ASN A 116 -4.16 15.19 -6.49
N PHE A 117 -4.10 14.27 -7.46
CA PHE A 117 -5.26 13.48 -7.86
C PHE A 117 -5.67 12.47 -6.78
N PHE A 118 -4.70 11.92 -6.04
CA PHE A 118 -4.89 11.10 -4.85
C PHE A 118 -3.72 11.27 -3.88
N VAL A 119 -3.87 10.72 -2.68
CA VAL A 119 -2.84 10.72 -1.62
C VAL A 119 -2.39 9.28 -1.33
N PRO A 120 -1.13 8.91 -1.60
CA PRO A 120 -0.61 7.59 -1.25
C PRO A 120 -0.62 7.35 0.25
N ILE A 121 -1.20 6.23 0.67
CA ILE A 121 -1.24 5.81 2.06
C ILE A 121 -0.23 4.67 2.28
N LEU A 122 0.68 4.94 3.21
CA LEU A 122 1.70 4.02 3.71
C LEU A 122 1.42 3.72 5.19
N CYS A 123 2.04 2.68 5.71
CA CYS A 123 1.95 2.36 7.14
C CYS A 123 3.30 1.89 7.70
N GLY A 124 3.44 1.94 9.01
CA GLY A 124 4.67 1.60 9.71
C GLY A 124 4.61 1.90 11.21
N SER A 125 5.74 1.70 11.87
CA SER A 125 6.05 2.14 13.22
C SER A 125 7.45 2.76 13.28
N ALA A 126 7.49 4.09 13.30
CA ALA A 126 8.75 4.82 13.53
C ALA A 126 9.38 4.51 14.89
N PHE A 127 8.59 4.17 15.91
CA PHE A 127 9.12 3.82 17.23
C PHE A 127 9.83 2.46 17.24
N LYS A 128 9.37 1.52 16.41
CA LYS A 128 9.97 0.18 16.28
C LYS A 128 10.94 0.07 15.11
N ASN A 129 11.12 1.14 14.33
CA ASN A 129 11.87 1.17 13.08
C ASN A 129 11.39 0.11 12.07
N LYS A 130 10.08 0.04 11.85
CA LYS A 130 9.39 -0.85 10.90
C LYS A 130 8.26 -0.13 10.18
#